data_AF-A0A535KRV2-F1
#
_entry.id   AF-A0A535KRV2-F1
#
_cell.length_a   1.000
_cell.length_b   1.000
_cell.length_c   1.000
_cell.angle_alpha   90.00
_cell.angle_beta   90.00
_cell.angle_gamma   90.00
#
_symmetry.space_group_name_H-M   'P 1'
#
loop_
_entity.id
_entity.type
_entity.pdbx_description
1 polymer ?
#
loop_
_entity_poly.entity_id
_entity_poly.type
_entity_poly.pdbx_seq_one_letter_code
_entity_poly.pdbx_strand_id
1 'polypeptide(L)'
;MLDRNEPATLRTNLVSGEGELIKGSPPGSELARRDGDLFVEPFRRPAQLVIIGAIHIAIPLHRLAKLMGYRVTVVDARAKFATKERFPEADELIVAWPDEAMAKLAIDSSTYVVILTHDPKFDLPALRSVLTRQPGYVGAIGSRKTNQNRFDALRREGFTEEQLSRVHGPIGLDLGGRGAEETALGILAEITAVRFGG
;
A
#
# COMPACT_ATOMS: atom_id res chain seq x y z
N MET A 1 14.01 5.38 24.75
CA MET A 1 12.85 4.48 24.58
C MET A 1 12.13 4.99 23.35
N LEU A 2 12.13 4.24 22.24
CA LEU A 2 11.45 4.68 21.02
C LEU A 2 9.95 4.86 21.33
N ASP A 3 9.38 5.97 20.90
CA ASP A 3 7.93 6.11 20.86
C ASP A 3 7.40 5.04 19.89
N ARG A 4 6.41 4.24 20.32
CA ARG A 4 6.05 2.95 19.68
C ARG A 4 5.54 3.08 18.23
N ASN A 5 5.41 4.31 17.72
CA ASN A 5 4.87 4.62 16.41
C ASN A 5 5.84 5.36 15.47
N GLU A 6 7.07 5.67 15.87
CA GLU A 6 8.06 6.27 14.96
C GLU A 6 8.91 5.17 14.31
N PRO A 7 9.03 5.13 12.96
CA PRO A 7 9.94 4.22 12.31
C PRO A 7 11.39 4.55 12.69
N ALA A 8 12.22 3.52 12.85
CA ALA A 8 13.63 3.66 13.17
C ALA A 8 14.47 2.60 12.43
N THR A 9 15.78 2.76 12.46
CA THR A 9 16.73 1.79 11.90
C THR A 9 17.89 1.64 12.84
N LEU A 10 18.15 0.41 13.29
CA LEU A 10 19.38 0.07 13.99
C LEU A 10 20.46 -0.24 12.95
N ARG A 11 21.61 0.42 13.07
CA ARG A 11 22.82 0.11 12.31
C ARG A 11 23.86 -0.41 13.28
N THR A 12 24.34 -1.63 13.06
CA THR A 12 25.38 -2.24 13.87
C THR A 12 26.64 -2.40 13.02
N ASN A 13 27.75 -1.81 13.43
CA ASN A 13 29.04 -2.06 12.80
C ASN A 13 29.50 -3.48 13.14
N LEU A 14 29.67 -4.31 12.11
CA LEU A 14 30.03 -5.73 12.23
C LEU A 14 31.49 -5.94 12.64
N VAL A 15 32.33 -4.90 12.55
CA VAL A 15 33.74 -4.94 12.93
C VAL A 15 33.93 -4.46 14.38
N SER A 16 33.34 -3.31 14.75
CA SER A 16 33.47 -2.75 16.11
C SER A 16 32.44 -3.27 17.10
N GLY A 17 31.30 -3.79 16.61
CA GLY A 17 30.14 -4.15 17.43
C GLY A 17 29.29 -2.98 17.90
N GLU A 18 29.63 -1.74 17.51
CA GLU A 18 28.90 -0.54 17.91
C GLU A 18 27.57 -0.40 17.18
N GLY A 19 26.51 -0.06 17.91
CA GLY A 19 25.16 0.14 17.39
C GLY A 19 24.72 1.60 17.45
N GLU A 20 24.15 2.10 16.35
CA GLU A 20 23.52 3.41 16.25
C GLU A 20 22.05 3.26 15.85
N LEU A 21 21.17 4.00 16.51
CA LEU A 21 19.75 4.06 16.18
C LEU A 21 19.43 5.36 15.45
N ILE A 22 18.97 5.24 14.20
CA ILE A 22 18.63 6.37 13.35
C ILE A 22 17.12 6.46 13.19
N LYS A 23 16.58 7.68 13.17
CA LYS A 23 15.15 7.92 12.89
C LYS A 23 14.82 7.62 11.43
N GLY A 24 13.66 7.02 11.21
CA GLY A 24 13.17 6.60 9.90
C GLY A 24 13.64 5.20 9.50
N SER A 25 13.07 4.70 8.41
CA SER A 25 13.49 3.44 7.79
C SER A 25 13.96 3.67 6.36
N PRO A 26 15.06 3.00 5.94
CA PRO A 26 15.51 3.10 4.56
C PRO A 26 14.42 2.56 3.62
N PRO A 27 14.34 3.09 2.38
CA PRO A 27 13.51 2.51 1.34
C PRO A 27 13.96 1.07 1.05
N GLY A 28 13.04 0.25 0.52
CA GLY A 28 13.29 -1.16 0.16
C GLY A 28 12.67 -2.17 1.13
N SER A 29 13.26 -3.37 1.19
CA SER A 29 12.76 -4.50 1.99
C SER A 29 12.69 -4.18 3.49
N GLU A 30 11.73 -4.77 4.18
CA GLU A 30 11.63 -4.73 5.65
C GLU A 30 12.63 -5.64 6.36
N LEU A 31 13.30 -6.54 5.63
CA LEU A 31 14.25 -7.47 6.21
C LEU A 31 15.53 -6.77 6.63
N ALA A 32 16.07 -7.23 7.76
CA ALA A 32 17.42 -6.87 8.16
C ALA A 32 18.41 -7.37 7.09
N ARG A 33 19.42 -6.56 6.79
CA ARG A 33 20.39 -6.84 5.74
C ARG A 33 21.79 -6.41 6.12
N ARG A 34 22.78 -7.00 5.46
CA ARG A 34 24.16 -6.52 5.50
C ARG A 34 24.38 -5.47 4.41
N ASP A 35 25.03 -4.38 4.77
CA ASP A 35 25.45 -3.28 3.89
C ASP A 35 26.92 -2.94 4.19
N GLY A 36 27.83 -3.56 3.44
CA GLY A 36 29.27 -3.53 3.72
C GLY A 36 29.59 -4.11 5.11
N ASP A 37 30.19 -3.28 5.97
CA ASP A 37 30.50 -3.60 7.37
C ASP A 37 29.38 -3.24 8.34
N LEU A 38 28.20 -2.83 7.85
CA LEU A 38 27.03 -2.55 8.67
C LEU A 38 26.00 -3.67 8.56
N PHE A 39 25.37 -4.00 9.68
CA PHE A 39 24.10 -4.70 9.73
C PHE A 39 22.98 -3.69 9.96
N VAL A 40 22.02 -3.65 9.06
CA VAL A 40 20.93 -2.67 9.03
C VAL A 40 19.62 -3.39 9.33
N GLU A 41 19.00 -3.06 10.46
CA GLU A 41 17.73 -3.62 10.91
C GLU A 41 16.66 -2.52 10.97
N PRO A 42 15.70 -2.51 10.02
CA PRO A 42 14.59 -1.56 10.02
C PRO A 42 13.51 -1.93 11.03
N PHE A 43 13.08 -0.96 11.84
CA PHE A 43 11.91 -1.04 12.70
C PHE A 43 10.81 -0.14 12.14
N ARG A 44 9.92 -0.70 11.32
CA ARG A 44 8.84 0.03 10.67
C ARG A 44 7.58 0.10 11.53
N ARG A 45 6.67 1.01 11.16
CA ARG A 45 5.32 1.03 11.70
C ARG A 45 4.58 -0.25 11.27
N PRO A 46 3.58 -0.73 12.03
CA PRO A 46 2.73 -1.83 11.58
C PRO A 46 2.20 -1.56 10.17
N ALA A 47 2.29 -2.56 9.29
CA ALA A 47 1.89 -2.42 7.90
C ALA A 47 0.41 -2.03 7.79
N GLN A 48 0.13 -0.97 7.03
CA GLN A 48 -1.23 -0.48 6.81
C GLN A 48 -1.67 -0.75 5.38
N LEU A 49 -2.77 -1.47 5.20
CA LEU A 49 -3.44 -1.63 3.91
C LEU A 49 -4.62 -0.66 3.81
N VAL A 50 -4.57 0.24 2.83
CA VAL A 50 -5.67 1.15 2.50
C VAL A 50 -6.34 0.65 1.23
N ILE A 51 -7.60 0.24 1.33
CA ILE A 51 -8.40 -0.28 0.22
C ILE A 51 -9.37 0.82 -0.24
N ILE A 52 -9.15 1.38 -1.42
CA ILE A 52 -10.02 2.39 -2.04
C ILE A 52 -10.98 1.69 -2.99
N GLY A 53 -12.27 1.74 -2.69
CA GLY A 53 -13.33 1.02 -3.39
C GLY A 53 -13.73 -0.24 -2.61
N ALA A 54 -14.87 -0.15 -1.94
CA ALA A 54 -15.44 -1.24 -1.14
C ALA A 54 -16.23 -2.23 -2.01
N ILE A 55 -15.69 -2.66 -3.14
CA ILE A 55 -16.32 -3.63 -4.04
C ILE A 55 -16.18 -5.08 -3.51
N HIS A 56 -16.68 -6.07 -4.26
CA HIS A 56 -16.65 -7.48 -3.85
C HIS A 56 -15.22 -8.02 -3.60
N ILE A 57 -14.22 -7.62 -4.39
CA ILE A 57 -12.79 -8.01 -4.18
C ILE A 57 -12.23 -7.49 -2.84
N ALA A 58 -12.71 -6.34 -2.36
CA ALA A 58 -12.25 -5.77 -1.09
C ALA A 58 -12.58 -6.69 0.10
N ILE A 59 -13.63 -7.51 0.01
CA ILE A 59 -14.07 -8.38 1.11
C ILE A 59 -13.03 -9.47 1.40
N PRO A 60 -12.65 -10.39 0.47
CA PRO A 60 -11.60 -11.35 0.77
C PRO A 60 -10.25 -10.67 1.02
N LEU A 61 -9.95 -9.55 0.34
CA LEU A 61 -8.71 -8.82 0.54
C LEU A 61 -8.54 -8.31 1.98
N HIS A 62 -9.57 -7.71 2.59
CA HIS A 62 -9.45 -7.24 3.96
C HIS A 62 -9.22 -8.39 4.93
N ARG A 63 -9.92 -9.52 4.76
CA ARG A 63 -9.80 -10.68 5.66
C ARG A 63 -8.40 -11.28 5.62
N LEU A 64 -7.88 -11.50 4.41
CA LEU A 64 -6.52 -12.01 4.23
C LEU A 64 -5.47 -11.04 4.81
N ALA A 65 -5.65 -9.74 4.59
CA ALA A 65 -4.75 -8.74 5.15
C ALA A 65 -4.79 -8.71 6.69
N LYS A 66 -5.98 -8.82 7.29
CA LYS A 66 -6.14 -8.92 8.75
C LYS A 66 -5.47 -10.18 9.30
N LEU A 67 -5.62 -11.32 8.63
CA LEU A 67 -4.93 -12.57 9.00
C LEU A 67 -3.39 -12.40 8.98
N MET A 68 -2.86 -11.60 8.06
CA MET A 68 -1.44 -11.28 7.95
C MET A 68 -0.98 -10.15 8.88
N GLY A 69 -1.84 -9.65 9.77
CA GLY A 69 -1.49 -8.63 10.76
C GLY A 69 -1.49 -7.19 10.25
N TYR A 70 -2.07 -6.91 9.08
CA TYR A 70 -2.19 -5.53 8.60
C TYR A 70 -3.24 -4.76 9.43
N ARG A 71 -2.98 -3.46 9.61
CA ARG A 71 -4.04 -2.50 9.89
C ARG A 71 -4.77 -2.21 8.58
N VAL A 72 -6.08 -2.41 8.52
CA VAL A 72 -6.86 -2.27 7.30
C VAL A 72 -7.85 -1.11 7.41
N THR A 73 -7.73 -0.18 6.48
CA THR A 73 -8.68 0.92 6.27
C THR A 73 -9.40 0.70 4.95
N VAL A 74 -10.73 0.71 4.94
CA VAL A 74 -11.54 0.64 3.71
C VAL A 74 -12.19 1.99 3.46
N VAL A 75 -12.02 2.51 2.24
CA VAL A 75 -12.52 3.82 1.81
C VAL A 75 -13.51 3.63 0.66
N ASP A 76 -14.71 4.19 0.79
CA ASP A 76 -15.64 4.32 -0.33
C ASP A 76 -16.60 5.49 -0.08
N ALA A 77 -16.75 6.39 -1.04
CA ALA A 77 -17.66 7.54 -0.91
C ALA A 77 -19.15 7.13 -0.81
N ARG A 78 -19.48 5.88 -1.15
CA ARG A 78 -20.85 5.37 -1.11
C ARG A 78 -21.04 4.58 0.18
N ALA A 79 -21.74 5.18 1.14
CA ALA A 79 -22.00 4.63 2.47
C ALA A 79 -22.50 3.17 2.47
N LYS A 80 -23.31 2.79 1.47
CA LYS A 80 -23.87 1.43 1.33
C LYS A 80 -22.80 0.35 1.10
N PHE A 81 -21.61 0.74 0.64
CA PHE A 81 -20.54 -0.22 0.37
C PHE A 81 -19.61 -0.37 1.58
N ALA A 82 -19.13 0.72 2.19
CA ALA A 82 -18.22 0.64 3.33
C ALA A 82 -18.97 0.47 4.66
N THR A 83 -19.49 -0.73 4.92
CA THR A 83 -20.27 -1.05 6.13
C THR A 83 -19.60 -2.12 7.01
N LYS A 84 -19.95 -2.13 8.30
CA LYS A 84 -19.37 -3.07 9.27
C LYS A 84 -19.78 -4.52 9.00
N GLU A 85 -20.95 -4.74 8.43
CA GLU A 85 -21.45 -6.08 8.07
C GLU A 85 -20.59 -6.71 6.96
N ARG A 86 -20.13 -5.90 6.01
CA ARG A 86 -19.26 -6.35 4.90
C ARG A 86 -17.79 -6.45 5.31
N PHE A 87 -17.36 -5.58 6.23
CA PHE A 87 -15.98 -5.46 6.67
C PHE A 87 -15.86 -5.54 8.20
N PRO A 88 -16.24 -6.67 8.82
CA PRO A 88 -16.30 -6.79 10.28
C PRO A 88 -14.92 -6.66 10.93
N GLU A 89 -13.84 -7.02 10.23
CA GLU A 89 -12.48 -7.05 10.78
C GLU A 89 -11.66 -5.81 10.39
N ALA A 90 -12.18 -4.91 9.55
CA ALA A 90 -11.51 -3.67 9.22
C ALA A 90 -11.36 -2.78 10.47
N ASP A 91 -10.17 -2.20 10.62
CA ASP A 91 -9.84 -1.28 11.72
C ASP A 91 -10.54 0.06 11.53
N GLU A 92 -10.76 0.46 10.28
CA GLU A 92 -11.39 1.73 9.95
C GLU A 92 -12.21 1.65 8.65
N LEU A 93 -13.39 2.26 8.65
CA LEU A 93 -14.25 2.43 7.49
C LEU A 93 -14.47 3.93 7.26
N ILE A 94 -14.01 4.44 6.12
CA ILE A 94 -14.11 5.86 5.79
C ILE A 94 -15.10 6.03 4.63
N VAL A 95 -16.23 6.67 4.93
CA VAL A 95 -17.20 7.08 3.91
C VAL A 95 -16.89 8.51 3.47
N ALA A 96 -16.03 8.64 2.47
CA ALA A 96 -15.61 9.94 1.93
C ALA A 96 -15.09 9.78 0.51
N TRP A 97 -14.89 10.90 -0.19
CA TRP A 97 -14.14 10.88 -1.45
C TRP A 97 -12.69 10.43 -1.21
N PRO A 98 -12.04 9.76 -2.18
CA PRO A 98 -10.70 9.21 -1.97
C PRO A 98 -9.68 10.24 -1.53
N ASP A 99 -9.63 11.41 -2.18
CA ASP A 99 -8.75 12.52 -1.82
C ASP A 99 -9.00 13.05 -0.39
N GLU A 100 -10.27 13.23 -0.01
CA GLU A 100 -10.66 13.61 1.36
C GLU A 100 -10.23 12.59 2.41
N ALA A 101 -10.38 11.29 2.11
CA ALA A 101 -9.96 10.21 2.99
C ALA A 101 -8.43 10.17 3.11
N MET A 102 -7.73 10.23 1.97
CA MET A 102 -6.27 10.17 1.95
C MET A 102 -5.63 11.35 2.68
N ALA A 103 -6.25 12.54 2.66
CA ALA A 103 -5.78 13.70 3.43
C ALA A 103 -5.74 13.46 4.95
N LYS A 104 -6.57 12.54 5.48
CA LYS A 104 -6.66 12.20 6.91
C LYS A 104 -5.71 11.08 7.32
N LEU A 105 -5.16 10.33 6.34
CA LEU A 105 -4.31 9.18 6.59
C LEU A 105 -2.83 9.56 6.53
N ALA A 106 -2.02 8.96 7.41
CA ALA A 106 -0.57 9.12 7.43
C ALA A 106 0.09 8.09 6.49
N ILE A 107 0.30 8.50 5.24
CA ILE A 107 0.89 7.65 4.19
C ILE A 107 2.41 7.76 4.22
N ASP A 108 3.07 6.62 4.35
CA ASP A 108 4.53 6.45 4.28
C ASP A 108 4.92 5.09 3.68
N SER A 109 6.19 4.72 3.76
CA SER A 109 6.71 3.44 3.26
C SER A 109 6.13 2.19 3.92
N SER A 110 5.38 2.31 5.03
CA SER A 110 4.65 1.20 5.68
C SER A 110 3.18 1.13 5.23
N THR A 111 2.77 1.99 4.29
CA THR A 111 1.42 2.09 3.76
C THR A 111 1.33 1.47 2.37
N TYR A 112 0.37 0.57 2.18
CA TYR A 112 0.09 -0.17 0.95
C TYR A 112 -1.29 0.25 0.47
N VAL A 113 -1.37 0.86 -0.72
CA VAL A 113 -2.64 1.38 -1.24
C VAL A 113 -3.12 0.52 -2.41
N VAL A 114 -4.37 0.07 -2.32
CA VAL A 114 -5.02 -0.75 -3.33
C VAL A 114 -6.26 -0.01 -3.84
N ILE A 115 -6.29 0.29 -5.13
CA ILE A 115 -7.40 1.00 -5.79
C ILE A 115 -8.23 -0.01 -6.59
N LEU A 116 -9.42 -0.31 -6.07
CA LEU A 116 -10.36 -1.31 -6.60
C LEU A 116 -11.55 -0.68 -7.33
N THR A 117 -11.33 0.47 -7.98
CA THR A 117 -12.34 1.16 -8.78
C THR A 117 -11.78 1.49 -10.16
N HIS A 118 -12.67 1.53 -11.16
CA HIS A 118 -12.36 1.91 -12.54
C HIS A 118 -13.05 3.21 -12.95
N ASP A 119 -13.76 3.86 -12.04
CA ASP A 119 -14.40 5.13 -12.29
C ASP A 119 -13.37 6.27 -12.12
N PRO A 120 -13.06 7.02 -13.19
CA PRO A 120 -12.10 8.13 -13.17
C PRO A 120 -12.38 9.20 -12.11
N LYS A 121 -13.63 9.31 -11.65
CA LYS A 121 -14.01 10.23 -10.56
C LYS A 121 -13.43 9.81 -9.21
N PHE A 122 -13.01 8.56 -9.06
CA PHE A 122 -12.47 8.03 -7.82
C PHE A 122 -11.01 7.60 -7.95
N ASP A 123 -10.63 6.91 -9.03
CA ASP A 123 -9.26 6.38 -9.17
C ASP A 123 -8.20 7.48 -9.42
N LEU A 124 -8.49 8.50 -10.24
CA LEU A 124 -7.55 9.58 -10.50
C LEU A 124 -7.30 10.43 -9.25
N PRO A 125 -8.32 10.90 -8.49
CA PRO A 125 -8.07 11.57 -7.21
C PRO A 125 -7.26 10.71 -6.24
N ALA A 126 -7.57 9.41 -6.13
CA ALA A 126 -6.81 8.49 -5.30
C ALA A 126 -5.32 8.44 -5.71
N LEU A 127 -5.03 8.25 -7.00
CA LEU A 127 -3.67 8.20 -7.53
C LEU A 127 -2.90 9.51 -7.28
N ARG A 128 -3.53 10.66 -7.52
CA ARG A 128 -2.92 11.97 -7.24
C ARG A 128 -2.51 12.10 -5.78
N SER A 129 -3.38 11.68 -4.86
CA SER A 129 -3.15 11.81 -3.42
C SER A 129 -2.04 10.88 -2.90
N VAL A 130 -1.73 9.78 -3.58
CA VAL A 130 -0.74 8.80 -3.11
C VAL A 130 0.63 8.94 -3.77
N LEU A 131 0.67 9.30 -5.05
CA LEU A 131 1.92 9.31 -5.84
C LEU A 131 2.94 10.34 -5.33
N THR A 132 2.50 11.38 -4.63
CA THR A 132 3.35 12.41 -4.03
C THR A 132 3.85 12.05 -2.63
N ARG A 133 3.32 10.98 -1.99
CA ARG A 133 3.52 10.69 -0.56
C ARG A 133 4.36 9.44 -0.27
N GLN A 134 4.91 8.84 -1.31
CA GLN A 134 5.82 7.70 -1.24
C GLN A 134 5.34 6.49 -0.41
N PRO A 135 4.13 5.93 -0.69
CA PRO A 135 3.71 4.68 -0.09
C PRO A 135 4.66 3.52 -0.45
N GLY A 136 4.67 2.49 0.40
CA GLY A 136 5.41 1.25 0.16
C GLY A 136 4.91 0.47 -1.06
N TYR A 137 3.65 0.68 -1.44
CA TYR A 137 3.03 0.07 -2.62
C TYR A 137 1.81 0.88 -3.08
N VAL A 138 1.63 0.97 -4.40
CA VAL A 138 0.37 1.44 -5.01
C VAL A 138 -0.02 0.46 -6.10
N GLY A 139 -1.21 -0.11 -5.98
CA GLY A 139 -1.77 -0.99 -6.98
C GLY A 139 -3.13 -0.50 -7.45
N ALA A 140 -3.41 -0.63 -8.74
CA ALA A 140 -4.69 -0.26 -9.33
C ALA A 140 -5.27 -1.39 -10.19
N ILE A 141 -6.51 -1.78 -9.88
CA ILE A 141 -7.24 -2.75 -10.70
C ILE A 141 -7.53 -2.16 -12.08
N GLY A 142 -7.50 -3.01 -13.11
CA GLY A 142 -7.87 -2.63 -14.47
C GLY A 142 -7.00 -3.32 -15.50
N SER A 143 -7.50 -3.39 -16.73
CA SER A 143 -6.71 -3.88 -17.86
C SER A 143 -5.47 -3.01 -18.09
N ARG A 144 -4.48 -3.51 -18.84
CA ARG A 144 -3.34 -2.71 -19.31
C ARG A 144 -3.80 -1.41 -19.99
N LYS A 145 -4.84 -1.48 -20.82
CA LYS A 145 -5.45 -0.32 -21.48
C LYS A 145 -6.07 0.66 -20.50
N THR A 146 -6.77 0.18 -19.48
CA THR A 146 -7.35 1.01 -18.42
C THR A 146 -6.28 1.78 -17.66
N ASN A 147 -5.19 1.09 -17.28
CA ASN A 147 -4.07 1.72 -16.59
C ASN A 147 -3.33 2.73 -17.48
N GLN A 148 -3.12 2.41 -18.76
CA GLN A 148 -2.53 3.35 -19.71
C GLN A 148 -3.35 4.65 -19.80
N ASN A 149 -4.68 4.56 -19.91
CA ASN A 149 -5.54 5.74 -19.98
C ASN A 149 -5.42 6.62 -18.72
N ARG A 150 -5.27 6.01 -17.53
CA ARG A 150 -5.03 6.76 -16.28
C ARG A 150 -3.67 7.45 -16.30
N PHE A 151 -2.63 6.75 -16.73
CA PHE A 151 -1.29 7.30 -16.82
C PHE A 151 -1.22 8.43 -17.85
N ASP A 152 -1.92 8.31 -18.98
CA ASP A 152 -2.06 9.40 -19.95
C ASP A 152 -2.75 10.63 -19.35
N ALA A 153 -3.79 10.43 -18.52
CA ALA A 153 -4.44 11.55 -17.82
C ALA A 153 -3.49 12.21 -16.82
N LEU A 154 -2.81 11.43 -15.97
CA LEU A 154 -1.88 11.94 -14.97
C LEU A 154 -0.64 12.61 -15.59
N ARG A 155 -0.12 12.11 -16.73
CA ARG A 155 0.96 12.79 -17.47
C ARG A 155 0.57 14.19 -17.92
N ARG A 156 -0.66 14.37 -18.40
CA ARG A 156 -1.17 15.70 -18.80
C ARG A 156 -1.25 16.67 -17.61
N GLU A 157 -1.27 16.15 -16.39
CA GLU A 157 -1.27 16.90 -15.15
C GLU A 157 0.14 17.11 -14.56
N GLY A 158 1.19 16.61 -15.22
CA GLY A 158 2.58 16.81 -14.83
C GLY A 158 3.17 15.71 -13.94
N PHE A 159 2.51 14.57 -13.77
CA PHE A 159 3.12 13.42 -13.11
C PHE A 159 4.24 12.83 -13.98
N THR A 160 5.37 12.55 -13.35
CA THR A 160 6.58 12.00 -13.98
C THR A 160 6.46 10.50 -14.24
N GLU A 161 7.23 9.97 -15.20
CA GLU A 161 7.26 8.52 -15.45
C GLU A 161 7.79 7.75 -14.23
N GLU A 162 8.69 8.36 -13.45
CA GLU A 162 9.19 7.81 -12.19
C GLU A 162 8.07 7.67 -11.14
N GLN A 163 7.12 8.60 -11.10
CA GLN A 163 5.96 8.46 -10.21
C GLN A 163 4.99 7.40 -10.74
N LEU A 164 4.72 7.40 -12.05
CA LEU A 164 3.73 6.52 -12.66
C LEU A 164 4.18 5.05 -12.67
N SER A 165 5.48 4.80 -12.90
CA SER A 165 6.08 3.46 -12.89
C SER A 165 5.96 2.74 -11.54
N ARG A 166 5.66 3.46 -10.45
CA ARG A 166 5.42 2.87 -9.13
C ARG A 166 4.03 2.28 -8.95
N VAL A 167 3.12 2.50 -9.90
CA VAL A 167 1.76 1.96 -9.85
C VAL A 167 1.72 0.58 -10.50
N HIS A 168 1.40 -0.43 -9.71
CA HIS A 168 1.18 -1.79 -10.18
C HIS A 168 -0.19 -1.88 -10.86
N GLY A 169 -0.19 -1.97 -12.19
CA GLY A 169 -1.39 -1.98 -13.02
C GLY A 169 -1.22 -2.82 -14.29
N PRO A 170 -1.90 -3.96 -14.46
CA PRO A 170 -2.87 -4.57 -13.54
C PRO A 170 -2.26 -4.93 -12.19
N ILE A 171 -3.05 -4.78 -11.14
CA ILE A 171 -2.65 -5.11 -9.77
C ILE A 171 -2.62 -6.63 -9.52
N GLY A 172 -1.67 -7.08 -8.70
CA GLY A 172 -1.57 -8.45 -8.22
C GLY A 172 -0.78 -9.36 -9.16
N LEU A 173 -0.22 -10.42 -8.60
CA LEU A 173 0.43 -11.47 -9.39
C LEU A 173 -0.60 -12.21 -10.23
N ASP A 174 -0.23 -12.56 -11.47
CA ASP A 174 -1.07 -13.39 -12.33
C ASP A 174 -1.00 -14.85 -11.87
N LEU A 175 -1.97 -15.23 -11.04
CA LEU A 175 -2.14 -16.60 -10.55
C LEU A 175 -3.13 -17.40 -11.41
N GLY A 176 -3.60 -16.86 -12.53
CA GLY A 176 -4.59 -17.47 -13.43
C GLY A 176 -6.04 -17.48 -12.94
N GLY A 177 -6.28 -17.11 -11.68
CA GLY A 177 -7.61 -17.01 -11.08
C GLY A 177 -8.45 -15.83 -11.59
N ARG A 178 -9.77 -15.92 -11.40
CA ARG A 178 -10.74 -14.90 -11.85
C ARG A 178 -11.74 -14.51 -10.76
N GLY A 179 -11.82 -15.29 -9.68
CA GLY A 179 -12.67 -15.00 -8.53
C GLY A 179 -12.13 -13.85 -7.68
N ALA A 180 -12.99 -13.35 -6.78
CA ALA A 180 -12.65 -12.26 -5.88
C ALA A 180 -11.55 -12.68 -4.89
N GLU A 181 -11.65 -13.89 -4.37
CA GLU A 181 -10.73 -14.51 -3.42
C GLU A 181 -9.35 -14.71 -4.05
N GLU A 182 -9.31 -15.21 -5.28
CA GLU A 182 -8.07 -15.45 -6.03
C GLU A 182 -7.40 -14.14 -6.42
N THR A 183 -8.20 -13.14 -6.83
CA THR A 183 -7.70 -11.80 -7.12
C THR A 183 -7.11 -11.15 -5.86
N ALA A 184 -7.81 -11.26 -4.72
CA ALA A 184 -7.32 -10.77 -3.44
C ALA A 184 -6.01 -11.46 -3.01
N LEU A 185 -5.90 -12.77 -3.22
CA LEU A 185 -4.66 -13.51 -3.00
C LEU A 185 -3.52 -13.00 -3.90
N GLY A 186 -3.77 -12.80 -5.20
CA GLY A 186 -2.78 -12.26 -6.14
C GLY A 186 -2.31 -10.86 -5.74
N ILE A 187 -3.22 -9.99 -5.28
CA ILE A 187 -2.89 -8.66 -4.76
C ILE A 187 -2.00 -8.75 -3.54
N LEU A 188 -2.36 -9.55 -2.53
CA LEU A 188 -1.55 -9.68 -1.32
C LEU A 188 -0.22 -10.37 -1.56
N ALA A 189 -0.16 -11.31 -2.51
CA ALA A 189 1.08 -11.94 -2.93
C ALA A 189 2.04 -10.91 -3.55
N GLU A 190 1.54 -10.02 -4.43
CA GLU A 190 2.36 -8.94 -5.01
C GLU A 190 2.81 -7.95 -3.94
N ILE A 191 1.91 -7.53 -3.06
CA ILE A 191 2.24 -6.66 -1.91
C ILE A 191 3.34 -7.28 -1.06
N THR A 192 3.25 -8.59 -0.79
CA THR A 192 4.22 -9.32 0.02
C THR A 192 5.57 -9.41 -0.68
N ALA A 193 5.59 -9.68 -1.99
CA ALA A 193 6.81 -9.69 -2.79
C ALA A 193 7.48 -8.31 -2.76
N VAL A 194 6.74 -7.22 -2.98
CA VAL A 194 7.27 -5.85 -2.90
C VAL A 194 7.78 -5.52 -1.50
N ARG A 195 7.03 -5.91 -0.46
CA ARG A 195 7.38 -5.66 0.95
C ARG A 195 8.70 -6.31 1.37
N PHE A 196 8.98 -7.50 0.87
CA PHE A 196 10.17 -8.28 1.26
C PHE A 196 11.27 -8.35 0.19
N GLY A 197 11.02 -7.84 -1.02
CA GLY A 197 11.96 -7.82 -2.14
C GLY A 197 12.06 -9.15 -2.91
N GLY A 198 10.93 -9.87 -3.03
CA GLY A 198 10.81 -11.12 -3.78
C GLY A 198 10.34 -10.94 -5.22
#